data_AF-A0A8S9VY63-F1
#
_entry.id   AF-A0A8S9VY63-F1
#
_cell.length_a   1.000
_cell.length_b   1.000
_cell.length_c   1.000
_cell.angle_alpha   90.00
_cell.angle_beta   90.00
_cell.angle_gamma   90.00
#
_symmetry.space_group_name_H-M   'P 1'
#
loop_
_entity.id
_entity.type
_entity.pdbx_description
1 polymer ?
#
loop_
_entity_poly.entity_id
_entity_poly.type
_entity_poly.pdbx_seq_one_letter_code
_entity_poly.pdbx_strand_id
1 'polypeptide(L)' 'MALKTCSLLLINDEEASTIADFLGVKTKGVLFVLLKSVKLGLLEKNESLAIFQQMLEDGFWLAPTTAVEFEKILFEL' A
#
# COMPACT_ATOMS: atom_id res chain seq x y z
N MET A 1 -24.10 -19.79 2.51
CA MET A 1 -23.69 -18.40 2.17
C MET A 1 -22.17 -18.40 2.17
N ALA A 2 -21.52 -18.59 1.02
CA ALA A 2 -20.07 -18.56 0.96
C ALA A 2 -19.63 -17.11 1.17
N LEU A 3 -18.90 -16.82 2.25
CA LEU A 3 -18.12 -15.60 2.35
C LEU A 3 -17.22 -15.59 1.13
N LYS A 4 -17.48 -14.68 0.18
CA LYS A 4 -16.59 -14.42 -0.94
C LYS A 4 -15.35 -13.79 -0.32
N THR A 5 -14.43 -14.61 0.18
CA THR A 5 -13.14 -14.19 0.71
C THR A 5 -12.36 -13.60 -0.46
N CYS A 6 -12.54 -12.30 -0.67
CA CYS A 6 -11.69 -11.54 -1.56
C CYS A 6 -10.35 -11.39 -0.84
N SER A 7 -9.58 -12.48 -0.84
CA SER A 7 -8.25 -12.52 -0.24
C SER A 7 -7.40 -11.51 -0.98
N LEU A 8 -7.01 -10.44 -0.29
CA LEU A 8 -6.19 -9.40 -0.88
C LEU A 8 -4.74 -9.91 -0.89
N LEU A 9 -4.12 -10.00 -2.07
CA LEU A 9 -2.73 -10.37 -2.19
C LEU A 9 -1.86 -9.11 -2.08
N LEU A 10 -1.00 -9.07 -1.06
CA LEU A 10 -0.05 -7.98 -0.85
C LEU A 10 1.28 -8.33 -1.50
N ILE A 11 1.69 -7.55 -2.51
CA ILE A 11 2.98 -7.67 -3.18
C ILE A 11 3.56 -6.27 -3.34
N ASN A 12 4.79 -6.11 -2.85
CA ASN A 12 5.57 -4.88 -3.02
C ASN A 12 6.72 -5.06 -4.03
N ASP A 13 6.95 -6.28 -4.50
CA ASP A 13 7.93 -6.62 -5.52
C ASP A 13 7.32 -6.48 -6.93
N GLU A 14 8.00 -5.76 -7.81
CA GLU A 14 7.48 -5.43 -9.15
C GLU A 14 7.36 -6.66 -10.05
N GLU A 15 8.34 -7.57 -10.00
CA GLU A 15 8.36 -8.78 -10.82
C GLU A 15 7.26 -9.74 -10.37
N ALA A 16 7.15 -9.99 -9.07
CA ALA A 16 6.09 -10.80 -8.50
C ALA A 16 4.70 -10.19 -8.77
N SER A 17 4.57 -8.86 -8.75
CA SER A 17 3.31 -8.20 -9.09
C SER A 17 2.97 -8.39 -10.58
N THR A 18 3.97 -8.34 -11.46
CA THR A 18 3.80 -8.58 -12.90
C THR A 18 3.36 -10.01 -13.18
N ILE A 19 3.99 -10.99 -12.52
CA ILE A 19 3.62 -12.40 -12.63
C ILE A 19 2.20 -12.63 -12.10
N ALA A 20 1.84 -12.03 -10.96
CA ALA A 20 0.49 -12.15 -10.40
C ALA A 20 -0.57 -11.58 -11.36
N ASP A 21 -0.32 -10.43 -11.98
CA ASP A 21 -1.24 -9.83 -12.95
C ASP A 21 -1.38 -10.70 -14.20
N PHE A 22 -0.28 -11.27 -14.71
CA PHE A 22 -0.31 -12.24 -15.81
C PHE A 22 -1.18 -13.47 -15.48
N LEU A 23 -1.21 -13.90 -14.21
CA LEU A 23 -2.05 -14.98 -13.71
C LEU A 23 -3.49 -14.55 -13.40
N GLY A 24 -3.88 -13.30 -13.68
CA GLY A 24 -5.21 -12.75 -13.41
C GLY A 24 -5.46 -12.44 -11.93
N VAL A 25 -4.41 -12.34 -11.12
CA VAL A 25 -4.49 -12.07 -9.68
C VAL A 25 -4.21 -10.59 -9.43
N LYS A 26 -5.22 -9.87 -8.92
CA LYS A 26 -5.05 -8.47 -8.54
C LYS A 26 -4.25 -8.35 -7.24
N THR A 27 -3.21 -7.53 -7.27
CA THR A 27 -2.33 -7.25 -6.13
C THR A 27 -2.51 -5.83 -5.60
N LYS A 28 -2.05 -5.61 -4.37
CA LYS A 28 -1.86 -4.29 -3.76
C LYS A 28 -0.53 -4.25 -3.04
N GLY A 29 0.06 -3.07 -2.90
CA GLY A 29 1.24 -2.87 -2.06
C GLY A 29 0.90 -2.47 -0.63
N VAL A 30 1.90 -2.43 0.24
CA VAL A 30 1.76 -1.97 1.64
C VAL A 30 1.24 -0.53 1.75
N LEU A 31 1.62 0.36 0.82
CA LEU A 31 1.15 1.74 0.80
C LEU A 31 -0.37 1.84 0.62
N PHE A 32 -0.99 0.88 -0.08
CA PHE A 32 -2.45 0.80 -0.16
C PHE A 32 -3.08 0.53 1.21
N VAL A 33 -2.44 -0.27 2.07
CA VAL A 33 -2.94 -0.56 3.42
C VAL A 33 -2.94 0.71 4.26
N LEU A 34 -1.87 1.51 4.20
CA LEU A 34 -1.77 2.79 4.88
C LEU A 34 -2.87 3.76 4.42
N LEU A 35 -2.98 4.01 3.11
CA LEU A 35 -4.02 4.90 2.54
C LEU A 35 -5.44 4.41 2.86
N LYS A 36 -5.68 3.10 2.79
CA LYS A 36 -6.99 2.52 3.12
C LYS A 36 -7.32 2.68 4.59
N SER A 37 -6.34 2.56 5.48
CA SER A 37 -6.55 2.72 6.92
C SER A 37 -6.96 4.15 7.27
N VAL A 38 -6.31 5.13 6.64
CA VAL A 38 -6.69 6.55 6.77
C VAL A 38 -8.09 6.80 6.23
N LYS A 39 -8.39 6.31 5.02
CA LYS A 39 -9.73 6.46 4.41
C LYS A 39 -10.85 5.83 5.24
N LEU A 40 -10.55 4.80 6.02
CA LEU A 40 -11.51 4.13 6.90
C LEU A 40 -11.57 4.74 8.31
N GLY A 41 -10.77 5.79 8.60
CA GLY A 41 -10.68 6.40 9.93
C GLY A 41 -10.01 5.52 10.98
N LEU A 42 -9.21 4.53 10.55
CA LEU A 42 -8.44 3.65 11.45
C LEU A 42 -7.07 4.22 11.83
N LEU A 43 -6.55 5.15 11.02
CA LEU A 43 -5.34 5.91 11.27
C LEU A 43 -5.59 7.37 10.92
N GLU A 44 -5.00 8.27 11.69
CA GLU A 44 -4.90 9.67 11.29
C GLU A 44 -3.85 9.86 10.19
N LYS A 45 -3.97 10.92 9.39
CA LYS A 45 -3.01 11.21 8.31
C LYS A 45 -1.56 11.27 8.82
N ASN A 46 -1.35 11.95 9.94
CA ASN A 46 -0.02 12.12 10.53
C ASN A 46 0.57 10.79 11.05
N GLU A 47 -0.28 9.90 11.58
CA GLU A 47 0.16 8.57 12.01
C GLU A 47 0.57 7.71 10.80
N SER A 48 -0.21 7.75 9.71
CA SER A 48 0.15 7.07 8.47
C SER A 48 1.44 7.60 7.86
N LEU A 49 1.68 8.91 7.93
CA LEU A 49 2.92 9.53 7.44
C LEU A 49 4.11 9.09 8.30
N ALA A 50 3.98 9.08 9.62
CA ALA A 50 5.04 8.65 10.53
C ALA A 50 5.41 7.18 10.31
N ILE A 51 4.42 6.29 10.14
CA ILE A 51 4.67 4.87 9.83
C ILE A 51 5.40 4.75 8.48
N PHE A 52 4.97 5.49 7.47
CA PHE A 52 5.62 5.49 6.16
C PHE A 52 7.09 5.93 6.25
N GLN A 53 7.38 7.01 6.98
CA GLN A 53 8.74 7.49 7.20
C GLN A 53 9.59 6.45 7.94
N GLN A 54 9.05 5.83 8.99
CA GLN A 54 9.74 4.76 9.73
C GLN A 54 10.07 3.58 8.81
N MET A 55 9.15 3.19 7.92
CA MET A 55 9.42 2.11 6.96
C MET A 55 10.63 2.43 6.07
N LEU A 56 10.74 3.66 5.58
CA LEU A 56 11.89 4.08 4.78
C LEU A 56 13.19 4.08 5.59
N GLU A 57 13.15 4.54 6.84
CA GLU A 57 14.28 4.50 7.77
C GLU A 57 14.73 3.07 8.08
N ASP A 58 13.79 2.15 8.19
CA ASP A 58 14.04 0.71 8.41
C ASP A 58 14.56 0.00 7.15
N GLY A 59 14.73 0.71 6.03
CA GLY A 59 15.31 0.21 4.79
C GLY A 59 14.29 -0.36 3.81
N PHE A 60 13.01 -0.02 3.94
CA PHE A 60 12.01 -0.36 2.94
C PHE A 60 12.32 0.34 1.61
N TRP A 61 12.75 -0.42 0.60
CA TRP A 61 13.06 0.15 -0.70
C TRP A 61 11.80 0.53 -1.47
N LEU A 62 11.77 1.77 -1.92
CA LEU A 62 10.68 2.33 -2.71
C LEU A 62 11.25 3.26 -3.78
N ALA A 63 10.66 3.25 -4.97
CA ALA A 63 10.98 4.23 -5.99
C ALA A 63 10.64 5.65 -5.47
N PRO A 64 11.52 6.66 -5.67
CA PRO A 64 11.25 8.02 -5.20
C PRO A 64 9.93 8.60 -5.71
N THR A 65 9.55 8.28 -6.95
CA THR A 65 8.26 8.71 -7.53
C THR A 65 7.07 8.13 -6.78
N THR A 66 7.15 6.88 -6.32
CA THR A 66 6.08 6.26 -5.52
C THR A 66 5.99 6.87 -4.13
N ALA A 67 7.11 7.30 -3.53
CA ALA A 67 7.10 8.02 -2.27
C ALA A 67 6.35 9.36 -2.38
N VAL A 68 6.69 10.16 -3.40
CA VAL A 68 6.04 11.45 -3.66
C VAL A 68 4.54 11.27 -3.93
N GLU A 69 4.16 10.28 -4.74
CA GLU A 69 2.75 10.04 -5.05
C GLU A 69 1.97 9.58 -3.80
N PHE A 70 2.57 8.77 -2.95
CA PHE A 70 1.95 8.37 -1.68
C PHE A 70 1.67 9.57 -0.79
N GLU A 71 2.66 10.44 -0.56
CA GLU A 71 2.49 11.63 0.26
C GLU A 71 1.39 12.53 -0.30
N LYS A 72 1.41 12.80 -1.61
CA LYS A 72 0.39 13.62 -2.28
C LYS A 72 -1.01 13.06 -2.03
N ILE A 73 -1.23 11.77 -2.28
CA ILE A 73 -2.54 11.13 -2.08
C ILE A 73 -2.95 11.20 -0.60
N LEU A 74 -2.02 10.95 0.33
CA LEU A 74 -2.30 10.99 1.76
C LEU A 74 -2.79 12.37 2.23
N PHE A 75 -2.19 13.45 1.70
CA PHE A 75 -2.63 14.82 2.03
C PHE A 75 -4.00 15.16 1.45
N GLU A 76 -4.37 14.56 0.31
CA GLU A 76 -5.67 14.76 -0.36
C GLU A 76 -6.84 13.95 0.24
N LEU A 77 -6.57 12.93 1.07
CA LEU A 77 -7.60 12.07 1.70
C LEU A 77 -8.50 12.79 2.72
#